data_AF-A0A377XJE0-F1
#
_entry.id   AF-A0A377XJE0-F1
#
_cell.length_a   1.000
_cell.length_b   1.000
_cell.length_c   1.000
_cell.angle_alpha   90.00
_cell.angle_beta   90.00
_cell.angle_gamma   90.00
#
_symmetry.space_group_name_H-M   'P 1'
#
loop_
_entity.id
_entity.type
_entity.pdbx_description
1 polymer ?
#
loop_
_entity_poly.entity_id
_entity_poly.type
_entity_poly.pdbx_seq_one_letter_code
_entity_poly.pdbx_strand_id
1 'polypeptide(L)'
;MDGRPCALFILDESACILNRCGEPQTLAQLAALGFRDGSYCAESIIGTCALSLAAMQGQPINTAGDRHFKQALQPWSFCSTPVFDNHGRLFGSISLCCLVEHQSSADLSLTLAIAREVGNSLLTDSLLAESNRHLNQMYGLLESMDDGVMAWNEQGVLQFLNVQAARLLHLDAQASQGKNIADLVTLRRCCAAPSNTPAA
;
A
#
# COMPACT_ATOMS: atom_id res chain seq x y z
N MET A 1 18.06 13.86 -7.22
CA MET A 1 18.43 14.34 -5.88
C MET A 1 19.89 14.00 -5.64
N ASP A 2 20.77 14.40 -6.57
CA ASP A 2 22.19 14.07 -6.48
C ASP A 2 22.94 15.22 -5.84
N GLY A 3 23.59 14.96 -4.70
CA GLY A 3 24.58 15.87 -4.11
C GLY A 3 24.22 16.55 -2.79
N ARG A 4 23.04 16.33 -2.21
CA ARG A 4 22.73 16.87 -0.86
C ARG A 4 23.09 15.84 0.23
N PRO A 5 23.92 16.20 1.22
CA PRO A 5 24.28 15.32 2.33
C PRO A 5 23.08 15.15 3.28
N CYS A 6 22.25 14.15 2.96
CA CYS A 6 21.05 13.81 3.72
C CYS A 6 20.83 12.30 3.68
N ALA A 7 20.06 11.80 4.64
CA ALA A 7 19.61 10.43 4.73
C ALA A 7 18.11 10.35 4.99
N LEU A 8 17.48 9.31 4.47
CA LEU A 8 16.09 8.97 4.64
C LEU A 8 15.99 7.67 5.45
N PHE A 9 15.13 7.68 6.46
CA PHE A 9 14.86 6.55 7.33
C PHE A 9 13.40 6.12 7.20
N ILE A 10 13.18 4.81 7.22
CA ILE A 10 11.87 4.20 7.40
C ILE A 10 11.88 3.60 8.81
N LEU A 11 10.90 3.97 9.63
CA LEU A 11 10.75 3.45 10.98
C LEU A 11 9.40 2.75 11.15
N ASP A 12 9.35 1.76 12.04
CA ASP A 12 8.09 1.11 12.46
C ASP A 12 7.37 1.91 13.57
N GLU A 13 6.23 1.39 14.05
CA GLU A 13 5.41 2.01 15.08
C GLU A 13 6.12 2.16 16.44
N SER A 14 7.20 1.40 16.68
CA SER A 14 8.02 1.43 17.88
C SER A 14 9.21 2.39 17.77
N ALA A 15 9.28 3.16 16.67
CA ALA A 15 10.41 3.99 16.28
C ALA A 15 11.71 3.17 16.08
N CYS A 16 11.60 1.91 15.64
CA CYS A 16 12.73 1.11 15.20
C CYS A 16 13.07 1.44 13.75
N ILE A 17 14.35 1.68 13.45
CA ILE A 17 14.80 1.92 12.07
C ILE A 17 14.77 0.61 11.29
N LEU A 18 13.90 0.52 10.29
CA LEU A 18 13.79 -0.62 9.40
C LEU A 18 14.80 -0.55 8.25
N ASN A 19 14.98 0.65 7.69
CA ASN A 19 15.86 0.85 6.55
C ASN A 19 16.36 2.30 6.51
N ARG A 20 17.55 2.50 5.91
CA ARG A 20 18.18 3.80 5.73
C ARG A 20 18.77 3.88 4.32
N CYS A 21 18.55 5.01 3.65
CA CYS A 21 19.18 5.31 2.36
C CYS A 21 19.59 6.78 2.29
N GLY A 22 20.43 7.14 1.32
CA GLY A 22 20.90 8.52 1.14
C GLY A 22 22.41 8.59 0.94
N GLU A 23 22.99 9.73 1.30
CA GLU A 23 24.41 10.01 1.06
C GLU A 23 25.31 9.17 2.00
N PRO A 24 26.33 8.46 1.47
CA PRO A 24 27.12 7.51 2.26
C PRO A 24 27.84 8.10 3.48
N GLN A 25 28.40 9.31 3.40
CA GLN A 25 29.11 9.94 4.51
C GLN A 25 28.13 10.32 5.64
N THR A 26 26.97 10.84 5.27
CA THR A 26 25.87 11.18 6.19
C THR A 26 25.38 9.95 6.93
N LEU A 27 25.16 8.85 6.19
CA LEU A 27 24.79 7.55 6.78
C LEU A 27 25.87 7.01 7.73
N ALA A 28 27.16 7.19 7.39
CA ALA A 28 28.27 6.78 8.25
C ALA A 28 28.34 7.60 9.54
N GLN A 29 28.15 8.92 9.47
CA GLN A 29 28.10 9.80 10.64
C GLN A 29 26.92 9.45 11.56
N LEU A 30 25.74 9.21 10.99
CA LEU A 30 24.56 8.76 11.74
C LEU A 30 24.78 7.38 12.38
N ALA A 31 25.43 6.45 11.66
CA ALA A 31 25.78 5.13 12.20
C ALA A 31 26.80 5.19 13.35
N ALA A 32 27.69 6.20 13.36
CA ALA A 32 28.61 6.45 14.46
C ALA A 32 27.88 6.95 15.72
N LEU A 33 26.74 7.63 15.57
CA LEU A 33 25.83 8.02 16.66
C LEU A 33 24.90 6.89 17.12
N GLY A 34 24.94 5.73 16.45
CA GLY A 34 24.11 4.58 16.76
C GLY A 34 22.82 4.45 15.93
N PHE A 35 22.58 5.31 14.93
CA PHE A 35 21.45 5.16 14.02
C PHE A 35 21.75 4.10 12.95
N ARG A 36 21.45 2.85 13.27
CA ARG A 36 21.60 1.68 12.40
C ARG A 36 20.27 0.98 12.20
N ASP A 37 20.21 0.08 11.22
CA ASP A 37 19.03 -0.77 11.05
C ASP A 37 18.84 -1.62 12.32
N GLY A 38 17.61 -1.70 12.81
CA GLY A 38 17.26 -2.30 14.10
C GLY A 38 17.43 -1.39 15.32
N SER A 39 17.84 -0.12 15.16
CA SER A 39 18.02 0.79 16.29
C SER A 39 16.71 1.47 16.69
N TYR A 40 16.43 1.49 17.99
CA TYR A 40 15.24 2.13 18.54
C TYR A 40 15.48 3.62 18.83
N CYS A 41 14.59 4.46 18.32
CA CYS A 41 14.65 5.92 18.38
C CYS A 41 13.57 6.53 19.30
N ALA A 42 13.07 5.75 20.26
CA ALA A 42 12.11 6.22 21.25
C ALA A 42 12.66 7.42 22.05
N GLU A 43 11.78 8.32 22.49
CA GLU A 43 12.19 9.51 23.27
C GLU A 43 12.95 9.13 24.55
N SER A 44 12.58 8.02 25.20
CA SER A 44 13.30 7.50 26.38
C SER A 44 14.75 7.08 26.09
N ILE A 45 15.10 6.81 24.83
CA ILE A 45 16.42 6.35 24.40
C ILE A 45 17.24 7.52 23.86
N ILE A 46 16.72 8.28 22.90
CA ILE A 46 17.47 9.34 22.19
C ILE A 46 17.11 10.76 22.63
N GLY A 47 16.14 10.92 23.54
CA GLY A 47 15.60 12.21 23.93
C GLY A 47 14.66 12.81 22.88
N THR A 48 14.23 14.05 23.12
CA THR A 48 13.32 14.81 22.25
C THR A 48 13.90 14.91 20.84
N CYS A 49 13.24 14.25 19.88
CA CYS A 49 13.65 14.18 18.47
C CYS A 49 12.44 13.85 17.59
N ALA A 50 12.38 14.43 16.37
CA ALA A 50 11.28 14.21 15.43
C ALA A 50 11.03 12.72 15.14
N LEU A 51 12.06 11.87 15.19
CA LEU A 51 11.96 10.42 14.96
C LEU A 51 10.92 9.73 15.85
N SER A 52 10.76 10.16 17.11
CA SER A 52 9.74 9.64 18.03
C SER A 52 8.58 10.61 18.21
N LEU A 53 8.83 11.92 18.22
CA LEU A 53 7.78 12.92 18.45
C LEU A 53 6.69 12.86 17.40
N ALA A 54 7.04 12.64 16.13
CA ALA A 54 6.07 12.66 15.03
C ALA A 54 5.02 11.56 15.18
N ALA A 55 5.46 10.37 15.60
CA ALA A 55 4.59 9.25 15.95
C ALA A 55 3.73 9.56 17.18
N MET A 56 4.33 10.12 18.25
CA MET A 56 3.60 10.42 19.50
C MET A 56 2.54 11.51 19.35
N GLN A 57 2.79 12.54 18.53
CA GLN A 57 1.84 13.62 18.30
C GLN A 57 0.90 13.36 17.11
N GLY A 58 1.18 12.33 16.31
CA GLY A 58 0.39 11.98 15.13
C GLY A 58 0.42 13.02 14.02
N GLN A 59 1.49 13.81 13.90
CA GLN A 59 1.63 14.87 12.90
C GLN A 59 3.07 15.01 12.40
N PRO A 60 3.30 15.61 11.21
CA PRO A 60 4.65 15.93 10.73
C PRO A 60 5.38 16.86 11.70
N ILE A 61 6.61 16.50 12.09
CA ILE A 61 7.43 17.28 13.03
C ILE A 61 8.84 17.49 12.48
N ASN A 62 9.39 18.67 12.77
CA ASN A 62 10.80 18.97 12.57
C ASN A 62 11.47 19.37 13.90
N THR A 63 12.58 18.73 14.23
CA THR A 63 13.49 19.12 15.33
C THR A 63 14.89 19.37 14.80
N ALA A 64 15.51 20.46 15.24
CA ALA A 64 16.85 20.85 14.82
C ALA A 64 17.55 21.59 15.97
N GLY A 65 18.87 21.50 16.04
CA GLY A 65 19.65 22.31 16.97
C GLY A 65 19.34 22.02 18.44
N ASP A 66 19.13 23.09 19.19
CA ASP A 66 18.85 23.10 20.63
C ASP A 66 17.50 22.49 21.02
N ARG A 67 16.61 22.22 20.05
CA ARG A 67 15.37 21.47 20.28
C ARG A 67 15.63 19.99 20.59
N HIS A 68 16.81 19.48 20.27
CA HIS A 68 17.22 18.14 20.67
C HIS A 68 17.67 18.13 22.13
N PHE A 69 17.10 17.19 22.91
CA PHE A 69 17.50 17.00 24.30
C PHE A 69 18.97 16.55 24.43
N LYS A 70 19.45 15.69 23.53
CA LYS A 70 20.83 15.21 23.53
C LYS A 70 21.75 16.15 22.74
N GLN A 71 22.84 16.57 23.37
CA GLN A 71 23.85 17.45 22.76
C GLN A 71 24.47 16.84 21.48
N ALA A 72 24.64 15.52 21.45
CA ALA A 72 25.15 14.80 20.27
C ALA A 72 24.28 14.97 19.01
N LEU A 73 23.00 15.32 19.17
CA LEU A 73 22.06 15.53 18.07
C LEU A 73 21.92 17.00 17.67
N GLN A 74 22.50 17.96 18.41
CA GLN A 74 22.39 19.38 18.09
C GLN A 74 22.90 19.75 16.69
N PRO A 75 23.96 19.13 16.13
CA PRO A 75 24.37 19.42 14.75
C PRO A 75 23.38 18.97 13.68
N TRP A 76 22.36 18.19 14.04
CA TRP A 76 21.44 17.53 13.14
C TRP A 76 20.07 18.21 13.09
N SER A 77 19.39 18.02 11.97
CA SER A 77 17.99 18.32 11.73
C SER A 77 17.27 17.04 11.34
N PHE A 78 16.11 16.78 11.95
CA PHE A 78 15.26 15.63 11.65
C PHE A 78 13.85 16.12 11.31
N CYS A 79 13.38 15.81 10.12
CA CYS A 79 11.98 15.91 9.73
C CYS A 79 11.38 14.51 9.72
N SER A 80 10.23 14.30 10.35
CA SER A 80 9.57 13.00 10.40
C SER A 80 8.07 13.16 10.23
N THR A 81 7.46 12.26 9.45
CA THR A 81 6.01 12.20 9.25
C THR A 81 5.52 10.79 9.56
N PRO A 82 4.51 10.62 10.44
CA PRO A 82 3.92 9.32 10.70
C PRO A 82 3.09 8.83 9.50
N VAL A 83 3.09 7.51 9.31
CA VAL A 83 2.24 6.78 8.37
C VAL A 83 1.19 6.02 9.17
N PHE A 84 -0.07 6.12 8.76
CA PHE A 84 -1.17 5.42 9.40
C PHE A 84 -1.74 4.35 8.46
N ASP A 85 -2.24 3.26 9.05
CA ASP A 85 -3.04 2.28 8.35
C ASP A 85 -4.48 2.78 8.12
N ASN A 86 -5.27 1.99 7.39
CA ASN A 86 -6.67 2.30 7.08
C ASN A 86 -7.58 2.39 8.31
N HIS A 87 -7.13 1.90 9.46
CA HIS A 87 -7.86 1.95 10.72
C HIS A 87 -7.40 3.11 11.62
N GLY A 88 -6.52 3.98 11.11
CA GLY A 88 -5.97 5.10 11.86
C GLY A 88 -4.91 4.69 12.89
N ARG A 89 -4.39 3.46 12.83
CA ARG A 89 -3.30 3.00 13.69
C ARG A 89 -1.97 3.40 13.08
N LEU A 90 -1.02 3.79 13.92
CA LEU A 90 0.34 4.08 13.48
C LEU A 90 0.95 2.82 12.87
N PHE A 91 1.40 2.93 11.62
CA PHE A 91 2.09 1.88 10.89
C PHE A 91 3.62 2.08 10.92
N GLY A 92 4.06 3.33 11.05
CA GLY A 92 5.48 3.69 11.06
C GLY A 92 5.70 5.17 10.80
N SER A 93 6.91 5.56 10.42
CA SER A 93 7.21 6.93 10.00
C SER A 93 8.27 7.00 8.91
N ILE A 94 8.17 8.06 8.10
CA ILE A 94 9.19 8.42 7.11
C ILE A 94 9.93 9.63 7.64
N SER A 95 11.26 9.52 7.71
CA SER A 95 12.10 10.58 8.26
C SER A 95 13.21 10.97 7.31
N LEU A 96 13.53 12.26 7.28
CA LEU A 96 14.68 12.83 6.60
C LEU A 96 15.59 13.46 7.64
N CYS A 97 16.88 13.20 7.52
CA CYS A 97 17.90 13.76 8.40
C CYS A 97 19.06 14.33 7.60
N CYS A 98 19.60 15.44 8.08
CA CYS A 98 20.78 16.09 7.55
C CYS A 98 21.43 16.94 8.65
N LEU A 99 22.62 17.47 8.39
CA LEU A 99 23.18 18.52 9.24
C LEU A 99 22.30 19.78 9.14
N VAL A 100 22.23 20.56 10.23
CA VAL A 100 21.40 21.79 10.30
C VAL A 100 21.74 22.77 9.17
N GLU A 101 23.02 22.90 8.83
CA GLU A 101 23.51 23.77 7.74
C GLU A 101 22.96 23.38 6.35
N HIS A 102 22.54 22.13 6.19
CA HIS A 102 22.01 21.59 4.95
C HIS A 102 20.48 21.52 4.94
N GLN A 103 19.78 22.01 5.97
CA GLN A 103 18.32 21.97 6.06
C GLN A 103 17.65 22.75 4.93
N SER A 104 16.52 22.24 4.44
CA SER A 104 15.65 22.92 3.47
C SER A 104 14.24 23.05 4.02
N SER A 105 13.55 24.14 3.67
CA SER A 105 12.14 24.34 4.01
C SER A 105 11.23 23.27 3.38
N ALA A 106 11.69 22.59 2.33
CA ALA A 106 10.96 21.53 1.65
C ALA A 106 11.05 20.15 2.34
N ASP A 107 11.93 19.98 3.33
CA ASP A 107 12.22 18.66 3.92
C ASP A 107 11.00 18.01 4.57
N LEU A 108 10.29 18.77 5.39
CA LEU A 108 9.09 18.27 6.06
C LEU A 108 8.00 17.94 5.06
N SER A 109 7.78 18.81 4.06
CA SER A 109 6.83 18.59 2.97
C SER A 109 7.17 17.35 2.14
N LEU A 110 8.46 17.07 1.93
CA LEU A 110 8.92 15.87 1.24
C LEU A 110 8.60 14.62 2.06
N THR A 111 8.93 14.60 3.36
CA THR A 111 8.58 13.45 4.23
C THR A 111 7.07 13.23 4.27
N LEU A 112 6.27 14.31 4.25
CA LEU A 112 4.82 14.23 4.21
C LEU A 112 4.29 13.66 2.90
N ALA A 113 4.83 14.09 1.77
CA ALA A 113 4.44 13.58 0.46
C ALA A 113 4.74 12.07 0.36
N ILE A 114 5.93 11.65 0.80
CA ILE A 114 6.32 10.23 0.80
C ILE A 114 5.44 9.42 1.76
N ALA A 115 5.21 9.90 2.98
CA ALA A 115 4.38 9.21 3.96
C ALA A 115 2.93 9.02 3.46
N ARG A 116 2.37 10.04 2.78
CA ARG A 116 1.05 9.94 2.15
C ARG A 116 1.03 8.92 1.01
N GLU A 117 2.05 8.90 0.17
CA GLU A 117 2.13 7.94 -0.92
C GLU A 117 2.22 6.50 -0.41
N VAL A 118 3.05 6.27 0.61
CA VAL A 118 3.14 4.96 1.28
C VAL A 118 1.78 4.57 1.87
N GLY A 119 1.11 5.48 2.59
CA GLY A 119 -0.22 5.22 3.13
C GLY A 119 -1.26 4.89 2.06
N ASN A 120 -1.26 5.63 0.95
CA ASN A 120 -2.16 5.38 -0.18
C ASN A 120 -1.89 4.04 -0.87
N SER A 121 -0.62 3.65 -1.02
CA SER A 121 -0.23 2.35 -1.56
C SER A 121 -0.73 1.22 -0.67
N LEU A 122 -0.51 1.32 0.64
CA LEU A 122 -0.99 0.33 1.62
C LEU A 122 -2.52 0.22 1.61
N LEU A 123 -3.23 1.34 1.50
CA LEU A 123 -4.69 1.36 1.35
C LEU A 123 -5.14 0.60 0.11
N THR A 124 -4.51 0.88 -1.03
CA THR A 124 -4.85 0.25 -2.31
C THR A 124 -4.60 -1.25 -2.28
N ASP A 125 -3.46 -1.68 -1.74
CA ASP A 125 -3.12 -3.10 -1.60
C ASP A 125 -4.12 -3.84 -0.70
N SER A 126 -4.53 -3.22 0.41
CA SER A 126 -5.55 -3.77 1.31
C SER A 126 -6.90 -3.95 0.61
N LEU A 127 -7.34 -2.96 -0.17
CA LEU A 127 -8.60 -3.03 -0.92
C LEU A 127 -8.57 -4.11 -2.01
N LEU A 128 -7.44 -4.24 -2.71
CA LEU A 128 -7.24 -5.30 -3.70
C LEU A 128 -7.27 -6.69 -3.05
N ALA A 129 -6.60 -6.85 -1.90
CA ALA A 129 -6.61 -8.10 -1.15
C ALA A 129 -8.02 -8.46 -0.63
N GLU A 130 -8.81 -7.48 -0.21
CA GLU A 130 -10.21 -7.69 0.18
C GLU A 130 -11.10 -8.09 -1.00
N SER A 131 -11.01 -7.38 -2.12
CA SER A 131 -11.75 -7.72 -3.35
C SER A 131 -11.44 -9.15 -3.83
N ASN A 132 -10.15 -9.52 -3.86
CA ASN A 132 -9.74 -10.87 -4.22
C ASN A 132 -10.28 -11.94 -3.26
N ARG A 133 -10.35 -11.64 -1.96
CA ARG A 133 -10.97 -12.54 -0.98
C ARG A 133 -12.46 -12.74 -1.28
N HIS A 134 -13.19 -11.68 -1.61
CA HIS A 134 -14.62 -11.77 -1.97
C HIS A 134 -14.84 -12.54 -3.27
N LEU A 135 -14.02 -12.33 -4.30
CA LEU A 135 -14.09 -13.11 -5.54
C LEU A 135 -13.85 -14.59 -5.27
N ASN A 136 -12.82 -14.93 -4.49
CA ASN A 136 -12.53 -16.31 -4.14
C ASN A 136 -13.65 -16.96 -3.32
N GLN A 137 -14.30 -16.22 -2.41
CA GLN A 137 -15.48 -16.70 -1.68
C GLN A 137 -16.64 -16.97 -2.64
N MET A 138 -16.93 -16.07 -3.57
CA MET A 138 -17.99 -16.23 -4.56
C MET A 138 -17.72 -17.44 -5.46
N TYR A 139 -16.49 -17.60 -5.97
CA TYR A 139 -16.11 -18.77 -6.77
C TYR A 139 -16.25 -20.06 -5.97
N GLY A 140 -15.81 -20.10 -4.71
CA GLY A 140 -15.99 -21.26 -3.85
C GLY A 140 -17.46 -21.66 -3.67
N LEU A 141 -18.36 -20.68 -3.53
CA LEU A 141 -19.80 -20.94 -3.44
C LEU A 141 -20.35 -21.49 -4.76
N LEU A 142 -20.02 -20.88 -5.90
CA LEU A 142 -20.52 -21.30 -7.22
C LEU A 142 -20.00 -22.67 -7.67
N GLU A 143 -18.78 -23.03 -7.27
CA GLU A 143 -18.22 -24.37 -7.51
C GLU A 143 -18.88 -25.44 -6.65
N SER A 144 -19.41 -25.08 -5.49
CA SER A 144 -20.13 -26.00 -4.60
C SER A 144 -21.60 -26.22 -4.96
N MET A 145 -22.13 -25.47 -5.94
CA MET A 145 -23.51 -25.62 -6.39
C MET A 145 -23.70 -26.90 -7.22
N ASP A 146 -24.86 -27.53 -7.08
CA ASP A 146 -25.27 -28.67 -7.90
C ASP A 146 -25.68 -28.25 -9.32
N ASP A 147 -26.15 -27.00 -9.49
CA ASP A 147 -26.55 -26.44 -10.79
C ASP A 147 -25.33 -25.96 -11.62
N GLY A 148 -25.44 -26.09 -12.93
CA GLY A 148 -24.48 -25.51 -13.87
C GLY A 148 -24.64 -24.00 -14.00
N VAL A 149 -23.59 -23.24 -13.67
CA VAL A 149 -23.59 -21.77 -13.74
C VAL A 149 -22.56 -21.29 -14.76
N MET A 150 -23.00 -20.36 -15.61
CA MET A 150 -22.15 -19.61 -16.55
C MET A 150 -22.50 -18.12 -16.50
N ALA A 151 -21.49 -17.26 -16.64
CA ALA A 151 -21.68 -15.82 -16.77
C ALA A 151 -20.76 -15.25 -17.86
N TRP A 152 -21.27 -14.27 -18.60
CA TRP A 152 -20.55 -13.57 -19.67
C TRP A 152 -20.81 -12.06 -19.62
N ASN A 153 -19.91 -11.28 -20.21
CA ASN A 153 -20.05 -9.82 -20.30
C ASN A 153 -20.99 -9.38 -21.44
N GLU A 154 -21.24 -8.08 -21.57
CA GLU A 154 -22.10 -7.53 -22.63
C GLU A 154 -21.64 -7.85 -24.06
N GLN A 155 -20.35 -8.12 -24.25
CA GLN A 155 -19.76 -8.53 -25.53
C GLN A 155 -19.88 -10.05 -25.80
N GLY A 156 -20.51 -10.80 -24.89
CA GLY A 156 -20.68 -12.26 -25.01
C GLY A 156 -19.44 -13.07 -24.62
N VAL A 157 -18.43 -12.45 -23.99
CA VAL A 157 -17.21 -13.14 -23.55
C VAL A 157 -17.45 -13.82 -22.21
N LEU A 158 -17.16 -15.12 -22.13
CA LEU A 158 -17.32 -15.94 -20.93
C LEU A 158 -16.38 -15.45 -19.82
N GLN A 159 -16.95 -15.02 -18.70
CA GLN A 159 -16.23 -14.59 -17.51
C GLN A 159 -16.15 -15.70 -16.44
N PHE A 160 -17.20 -16.52 -16.34
CA PHE A 160 -17.28 -17.58 -15.34
C PHE A 160 -17.96 -18.84 -15.88
N LEU A 161 -17.46 -20.00 -15.47
CA LEU A 161 -17.97 -21.33 -15.80
C LEU A 161 -17.60 -22.27 -14.66
N ASN A 162 -18.59 -22.77 -13.91
CA ASN A 162 -18.34 -23.72 -12.83
C ASN A 162 -18.14 -25.15 -13.35
N VAL A 163 -17.64 -26.05 -12.49
CA VAL A 163 -17.38 -27.46 -12.85
C VAL A 163 -18.64 -28.19 -13.32
N GLN A 164 -19.81 -27.90 -12.74
CA GLN A 164 -21.06 -28.56 -13.16
C GLN A 164 -21.47 -28.15 -14.58
N ALA A 165 -21.43 -26.87 -14.93
CA ALA A 165 -21.72 -26.41 -16.29
C ALA A 165 -20.68 -26.92 -17.29
N ALA A 166 -19.39 -26.93 -16.91
CA ALA A 166 -18.33 -27.48 -17.75
C ALA A 166 -18.58 -28.96 -18.09
N ARG A 167 -18.98 -29.76 -17.08
CA ARG A 167 -19.35 -31.18 -17.28
C ARG A 167 -20.60 -31.35 -18.13
N LEU A 168 -21.67 -30.59 -17.85
CA LEU A 168 -22.94 -30.67 -18.56
C LEU A 168 -22.82 -30.28 -20.04
N LEU A 169 -21.93 -29.35 -20.35
CA LEU A 169 -21.74 -28.81 -21.70
C LEU A 169 -20.49 -29.38 -22.40
N HIS A 170 -19.78 -30.32 -21.75
CA HIS A 170 -18.54 -30.92 -22.25
C HIS A 170 -17.48 -29.89 -22.64
N LEU A 171 -17.37 -28.81 -21.86
CA LEU A 171 -16.41 -27.73 -22.05
C LEU A 171 -15.20 -27.91 -21.14
N ASP A 172 -14.02 -27.54 -21.64
CA ASP A 172 -12.83 -27.39 -20.80
C ASP A 172 -12.85 -26.02 -20.13
N ALA A 173 -12.87 -25.98 -18.80
CA ALA A 173 -13.08 -24.74 -18.05
C ALA A 173 -11.99 -23.70 -18.30
N GLN A 174 -10.72 -24.14 -18.37
CA GLN A 174 -9.57 -23.25 -18.58
C GLN A 174 -9.51 -22.75 -20.03
N ALA A 175 -9.73 -23.62 -21.01
CA ALA A 175 -9.67 -23.27 -22.42
C ALA A 175 -10.92 -22.50 -22.90
N SER A 176 -12.02 -22.52 -22.15
CA SER A 176 -13.26 -21.81 -22.48
C SER A 176 -13.29 -20.39 -21.90
N GLN A 177 -12.54 -20.12 -20.84
CA GLN A 177 -12.52 -18.81 -20.20
C GLN A 177 -12.00 -17.73 -21.16
N GLY A 178 -12.69 -16.59 -21.24
CA GLY A 178 -12.32 -15.50 -22.14
C GLY A 178 -12.70 -15.70 -23.62
N LYS A 179 -13.35 -16.81 -23.99
CA LYS A 179 -13.90 -17.01 -25.35
C LYS A 179 -15.33 -16.47 -25.47
N ASN A 180 -15.77 -16.22 -26.69
CA ASN A 180 -17.15 -15.83 -26.94
C ASN A 180 -18.09 -17.03 -26.74
N ILE A 181 -19.21 -16.82 -26.04
CA ILE A 181 -20.19 -17.86 -25.74
C ILE A 181 -20.76 -18.49 -27.01
N ALA A 182 -20.91 -17.71 -28.09
CA ALA A 182 -21.43 -18.19 -29.36
C ALA A 182 -20.52 -19.24 -30.03
N ASP A 183 -19.21 -19.20 -29.75
CA ASP A 183 -18.23 -20.16 -30.28
C ASP A 183 -18.16 -21.45 -29.44
N LEU A 184 -18.64 -21.39 -28.20
CA LEU A 184 -18.56 -22.50 -27.24
C LEU A 184 -19.83 -23.35 -27.24
N VAL A 185 -21.00 -22.71 -27.27
CA VAL A 185 -22.28 -23.39 -27.14
C VAL A 185 -23.34 -22.73 -28.01
N THR A 186 -23.98 -23.54 -28.86
CA THR A 186 -25.13 -23.10 -29.66
C THR A 186 -26.39 -23.18 -28.80
N LEU A 187 -26.62 -22.14 -28.01
CA LEU A 187 -27.89 -22.01 -27.29
C LEU A 187 -29.02 -21.88 -28.31
N ARG A 188 -29.94 -22.85 -28.34
CA ARG A 188 -31.24 -22.64 -29.01
C ARG A 188 -31.83 -21.38 -28.40
N ARG A 189 -32.35 -20.46 -29.23
CA ARG A 189 -33.02 -19.24 -28.75
C ARG A 189 -34.12 -19.61 -27.76
N CYS A 190 -33.80 -19.65 -26.47
CA CYS A 190 -34.78 -19.76 -25.42
C CYS A 190 -35.44 -18.39 -25.33
N CYS A 191 -36.69 -18.34 -25.78
CA CYS A 191 -37.67 -17.29 -25.53
C CYS A 191 -37.12 -15.87 -25.69
N ALA A 192 -37.20 -15.36 -26.93
CA ALA A 192 -37.21 -13.92 -27.16
C ALA A 192 -38.16 -13.27 -26.14
N ALA A 193 -37.66 -12.29 -25.39
CA ALA A 193 -38.50 -11.37 -24.66
C ALA A 193 -39.59 -10.84 -25.62
N PRO A 194 -40.86 -10.72 -25.19
CA PRO A 194 -41.92 -10.29 -26.07
C PRO A 194 -41.53 -8.95 -26.69
N SER A 195 -41.48 -8.92 -28.02
CA SER A 195 -41.28 -7.70 -28.79
C SER A 195 -42.36 -6.70 -28.40
N ASN A 196 -41.98 -5.62 -27.72
CA ASN A 196 -42.83 -4.44 -27.61
C ASN A 196 -42.98 -3.85 -29.03
N THR A 197 -44.02 -4.27 -29.74
CA THR A 197 -44.55 -3.49 -30.87
C THR A 197 -45.20 -2.23 -30.31
N PRO A 198 -44.77 -1.02 -30.70
CA PRO A 198 -45.57 0.16 -30.46
C PRO A 198 -46.80 0.09 -31.38
N ALA A 199 -47.99 0.02 -30.79
CA ALA A 199 -49.23 0.22 -31.52
C ALA A 199 -49.29 1.69 -31.96
N ALA A 200 -49.41 1.89 -33.27
CA ALA A 200 -49.89 3.13 -33.88
C ALA A 200 -51.40 3.06 -34.04
#